data_AF-A0A4Q8K4E1-F1
#
_entry.id   AF-A0A4Q8K4E1-F1
#
_cell.length_a   1.000
_cell.length_b   1.000
_cell.length_c   1.000
_cell.angle_alpha   90.00
_cell.angle_beta   90.00
_cell.angle_gamma   90.00
#
_symmetry.space_group_name_H-M   'P 1'
#
loop_
_entity.id
_entity.type
_entity.pdbx_description
1 polymer ?
#
loop_
_entity_poly.entity_id
_entity_poly.type
_entity_poly.pdbx_seq_one_letter_code
_entity_poly.pdbx_strand_id
1 'polypeptide(L)'
;MQFRLVIICFSALLAAVASQRTGESTYKCAEHCYPGICRTVKCGLREDQCKDGIARDGAGYCSCCNNCIKPLNLGDSCNPLPGYGVPNPVEYCDYGLTCDCKKKICVPCKSCIPDPI
;
A
#
# COMPACT_ATOMS: atom_id res chain seq x y z
N MET A 1 17.63 22.80 30.64
CA MET A 1 16.44 21.95 30.35
C MET A 1 15.68 22.39 29.08
N GLN A 2 16.36 22.87 28.02
CA GLN A 2 15.70 23.30 26.77
C GLN A 2 16.16 22.54 25.51
N PHE A 3 17.38 22.01 25.47
CA PHE A 3 17.91 21.29 24.30
C PHE A 3 17.31 19.90 24.05
N ARG A 4 16.71 19.25 25.08
CA ARG A 4 16.10 17.92 24.92
C ARG A 4 14.77 17.94 24.16
N LEU A 5 14.04 19.06 24.18
CA LEU A 5 12.76 19.20 23.48
C LEU A 5 12.92 19.34 21.97
N VAL A 6 13.99 19.99 21.51
CA VAL A 6 14.25 20.23 20.08
C VAL A 6 14.57 18.92 19.34
N ILE A 7 15.28 18.00 20.00
CA ILE A 7 15.67 16.71 19.40
C ILE A 7 14.43 15.82 19.18
N ILE A 8 13.45 15.85 20.10
CA ILE A 8 12.23 15.04 20.00
C ILE A 8 11.37 15.48 18.79
N CYS A 9 11.32 16.78 18.50
CA CYS A 9 10.57 17.29 17.34
C CYS A 9 11.23 16.95 15.99
N PHE A 10 12.57 16.87 15.93
CA PHE A 10 13.26 16.49 14.69
C PHE A 10 13.13 14.99 14.36
N SER A 11 13.06 14.12 15.36
CA SER A 11 12.80 12.68 15.15
C SER A 11 11.40 12.45 14.57
N ALA A 12 10.41 13.22 15.02
CA ALA A 12 9.03 13.12 14.56
C ALA A 12 8.86 13.59 13.10
N LEU A 13 9.66 14.57 12.64
CA LEU A 13 9.60 15.02 11.24
C LEU A 13 10.28 14.07 10.25
N LEU A 14 11.33 13.33 10.67
CA LEU A 14 12.00 12.36 9.79
C LEU A 14 11.19 11.07 9.58
N ALA A 15 10.34 10.70 10.55
CA ALA A 15 9.42 9.56 10.42
C ALA A 15 8.32 9.78 9.37
N ALA A 16 8.04 11.04 8.98
CA ALA A 16 7.04 11.34 7.96
C ALA A 16 7.52 11.08 6.52
N VAL A 17 8.80 10.75 6.31
CA VAL A 17 9.42 10.68 4.96
C VAL A 17 9.75 9.25 4.51
N ALA A 18 9.49 8.24 5.34
CA ALA A 18 9.70 6.83 5.00
C ALA A 18 8.44 6.16 4.39
N SER A 19 7.56 6.91 3.72
CA SER A 19 6.58 6.31 2.81
C SER A 19 7.24 6.01 1.45
N GLN A 20 8.26 5.15 1.45
CA GLN A 20 8.87 4.69 0.21
C GLN A 20 8.29 3.34 -0.18
N ARG A 21 7.14 3.42 -0.86
CA ARG A 21 6.71 2.51 -1.94
C ARG A 21 6.83 1.02 -1.60
N THR A 22 5.84 0.49 -0.89
CA THR A 22 5.60 -0.95 -0.73
C THR A 22 5.14 -1.66 -2.02
N GLY A 23 5.62 -1.19 -3.18
CA GLY A 23 5.26 -1.63 -4.53
C GLY A 23 5.69 -3.06 -4.89
N GLU A 24 6.50 -3.70 -4.05
CA GLU A 24 7.21 -4.91 -4.44
C GLU A 24 6.40 -6.22 -4.37
N SER A 25 5.18 -6.21 -3.85
CA SER A 25 4.52 -7.50 -3.61
C SER A 25 3.61 -7.98 -4.73
N THR A 26 2.94 -7.07 -5.43
CA THR A 26 2.03 -7.45 -6.53
C THR A 26 2.70 -7.52 -7.89
N TYR A 27 3.91 -6.98 -8.09
CA TYR A 27 4.56 -7.07 -9.40
C TYR A 27 4.73 -8.51 -9.86
N LYS A 28 4.91 -9.46 -8.93
CA LYS A 28 5.03 -10.88 -9.25
C LYS A 28 3.78 -11.45 -9.91
N CYS A 29 2.64 -10.81 -9.72
CA CYS A 29 1.37 -11.23 -10.31
C CYS A 29 1.01 -10.47 -11.60
N ALA A 30 1.76 -9.42 -11.98
CA ALA A 30 1.41 -8.50 -13.04
C ALA A 30 2.55 -8.36 -14.07
N GLU A 31 2.30 -8.73 -15.33
CA GLU A 31 3.32 -8.74 -16.39
C GLU A 31 3.94 -7.36 -16.71
N HIS A 32 3.25 -6.26 -16.39
CA HIS A 32 3.72 -4.89 -16.65
C HIS A 32 4.40 -4.21 -15.47
N CYS A 33 4.51 -4.90 -14.34
CA CYS A 33 5.14 -4.36 -13.15
C CYS A 33 6.58 -4.86 -13.05
N TYR A 34 7.53 -3.94 -12.97
CA TYR A 34 8.96 -4.23 -12.89
C TYR A 34 9.64 -3.34 -11.84
N PRO A 35 10.81 -3.74 -11.32
CA PRO A 35 11.55 -2.93 -10.36
C PRO A 35 11.76 -1.49 -10.85
N GLY A 36 11.34 -0.52 -10.03
CA GLY A 36 11.48 0.90 -10.35
C GLY A 36 10.31 1.55 -11.09
N ILE A 37 9.28 0.81 -11.52
CA ILE A 37 8.09 1.37 -12.18
C ILE A 37 7.44 2.50 -11.37
N CYS A 38 7.44 2.42 -10.03
CA CYS A 38 6.86 3.45 -9.17
C CYS A 38 7.55 4.83 -9.25
N ARG A 39 8.73 4.93 -9.88
CA ARG A 39 9.42 6.21 -10.12
C ARG A 39 8.81 7.00 -11.27
N THR A 40 8.11 6.34 -12.20
CA THR A 40 7.53 6.96 -13.39
C THR A 40 6.00 7.12 -13.29
N VAL A 41 5.37 6.38 -12.37
CA VAL A 41 3.93 6.43 -12.12
C VAL A 41 3.56 7.70 -11.35
N LYS A 42 2.49 8.37 -11.81
CA LYS A 42 1.88 9.50 -11.11
C LYS A 42 0.60 9.03 -10.40
N CYS A 43 0.52 9.27 -9.10
CA CYS A 43 -0.62 8.95 -8.26
C CYS A 43 -1.40 10.24 -7.95
N GLY A 44 -2.73 10.14 -7.79
CA GLY A 44 -3.57 11.33 -7.60
C GLY A 44 -4.92 11.08 -6.94
N LEU A 45 -5.11 9.92 -6.30
CA LEU A 45 -6.33 9.62 -5.57
C LEU A 45 -6.32 10.36 -4.22
N ARG A 46 -7.41 11.08 -3.93
CA ARG A 46 -7.68 11.71 -2.63
C ARG A 46 -8.64 10.83 -1.81
N GLU A 47 -8.54 10.89 -0.49
CA GLU A 47 -9.35 10.05 0.43
C GLU A 47 -10.86 10.25 0.25
N ASP A 48 -11.29 11.49 -0.02
CA ASP A 48 -12.70 11.87 -0.21
C ASP A 48 -13.33 11.33 -1.50
N GLN A 49 -12.56 10.62 -2.34
CA GLN A 49 -13.06 10.04 -3.59
C GLN A 49 -13.52 8.58 -3.44
N CYS A 50 -13.35 7.97 -2.26
CA CYS A 50 -13.85 6.62 -1.97
C CYS A 50 -15.27 6.69 -1.41
N LYS A 51 -16.23 5.98 -2.01
CA LYS A 51 -17.63 5.99 -1.53
C LYS A 51 -17.82 5.24 -0.20
N ASP A 52 -17.52 3.94 -0.21
CA ASP A 52 -17.81 3.00 0.90
C ASP A 52 -16.59 2.12 1.19
N GLY A 53 -15.42 2.74 1.26
CA GLY A 53 -14.13 2.07 1.48
C GLY A 53 -13.07 3.06 1.87
N ILE A 54 -11.83 2.58 1.95
CA ILE A 54 -10.69 3.39 2.41
C ILE A 54 -9.70 3.62 1.27
N ALA A 55 -9.11 4.80 1.20
CA ALA A 55 -7.92 5.00 0.39
C ALA A 55 -6.76 4.30 1.10
N ARG A 56 -6.13 3.33 0.42
CA ARG A 56 -5.00 2.58 0.97
C ARG A 56 -3.79 2.68 0.07
N ASP A 57 -2.68 3.13 0.63
CA ASP A 57 -1.39 3.22 -0.05
C ASP A 57 -0.86 1.84 -0.44
N GLY A 58 -0.35 1.74 -1.67
CA GLY A 58 0.20 0.48 -2.18
C GLY A 58 -0.84 -0.54 -2.65
N ALA A 59 -2.10 -0.14 -2.80
CA ALA A 59 -3.16 -0.96 -3.41
C ALA A 59 -3.49 -0.58 -4.86
N GLY A 60 -2.84 0.45 -5.40
CA GLY A 60 -3.02 0.91 -6.77
C GLY A 60 -2.08 0.21 -7.75
N TYR A 61 -1.92 0.82 -8.93
CA TYR A 61 -1.10 0.32 -10.03
C TYR A 61 0.30 -0.13 -9.56
N CYS A 62 0.63 -1.41 -9.77
CA CYS A 62 1.88 -2.05 -9.32
C CYS A 62 2.21 -1.81 -7.84
N SER A 63 1.20 -1.65 -6.98
CA SER A 63 1.34 -1.24 -5.59
C SER A 63 2.13 0.09 -5.40
N CYS A 64 2.16 0.95 -6.42
CA CYS A 64 2.85 2.24 -6.39
C CYS A 64 1.98 3.38 -5.86
N CYS A 65 0.68 3.28 -6.07
CA CYS A 65 -0.29 4.31 -5.72
C CYS A 65 -1.24 3.82 -4.63
N ASN A 66 -1.96 4.76 -4.04
CA ASN A 66 -3.16 4.44 -3.29
C ASN A 66 -4.31 4.00 -4.21
N ASN A 67 -5.27 3.30 -3.63
CA ASN A 67 -6.50 2.87 -4.28
C ASN A 67 -7.64 2.85 -3.25
N CYS A 68 -8.88 2.95 -3.70
CA CYS A 68 -10.02 2.72 -2.81
C CYS A 68 -10.24 1.22 -2.67
N ILE A 69 -10.18 0.71 -1.44
CA ILE A 69 -10.33 -0.72 -1.16
C ILE A 69 -11.36 -1.02 -0.08
N LYS A 70 -11.86 -2.26 -0.11
CA LYS A 70 -12.41 -2.96 1.04
C LYS A 70 -11.32 -3.90 1.57
N PRO A 71 -10.78 -3.69 2.77
CA PRO A 71 -9.66 -4.46 3.27
C PRO A 71 -10.07 -5.91 3.54
N LEU A 72 -9.20 -6.84 3.13
CA LEU A 72 -9.30 -8.28 3.40
C LEU A 72 -8.30 -8.70 4.47
N ASN A 73 -8.68 -9.65 5.31
CA ASN A 73 -7.88 -10.16 6.41
C ASN A 73 -6.94 -11.29 5.96
N LEU A 74 -6.05 -11.71 6.86
CA LEU A 74 -5.18 -12.86 6.65
C LEU A 74 -6.01 -14.12 6.33
N GLY A 75 -5.67 -14.80 5.24
CA GLY A 75 -6.35 -16.02 4.79
C GLY A 75 -7.58 -15.80 3.92
N ASP A 76 -8.10 -14.57 3.83
CA ASP A 76 -9.24 -14.25 2.96
C ASP A 76 -8.87 -14.47 1.49
N SER A 77 -9.86 -14.88 0.69
CA SER A 77 -9.71 -15.00 -0.76
C SER A 77 -9.50 -13.62 -1.39
N CYS A 78 -8.57 -13.51 -2.32
CA CYS A 78 -8.21 -12.24 -2.94
C CYS A 78 -8.03 -12.38 -4.45
N ASN A 79 -8.26 -11.27 -5.16
CA ASN A 79 -7.83 -11.11 -6.54
C ASN A 79 -6.44 -10.46 -6.56
N PRO A 80 -5.40 -11.11 -7.13
CA PRO A 80 -4.07 -10.51 -7.20
C PRO A 80 -4.01 -9.26 -8.11
N LEU A 81 -4.99 -9.11 -9.01
CA LEU A 81 -5.14 -7.95 -9.92
C LEU A 81 -6.55 -7.37 -9.77
N PRO A 82 -6.88 -6.72 -8.64
CA PRO A 82 -8.23 -6.26 -8.34
C PRO A 82 -8.70 -5.09 -9.21
N GLY A 83 -7.77 -4.42 -9.92
CA GLY A 83 -8.05 -3.24 -10.73
C GLY A 83 -8.09 -1.94 -9.91
N TYR A 84 -8.78 -0.93 -10.43
CA TYR A 84 -8.87 0.40 -9.84
C TYR A 84 -10.24 0.57 -9.15
N GLY A 85 -10.24 0.88 -7.86
CA GLY A 85 -11.44 0.98 -7.02
C GLY A 85 -12.02 2.39 -6.92
N VAL A 86 -11.60 3.33 -7.75
CA VAL A 86 -12.11 4.71 -7.69
C VAL A 86 -13.34 4.84 -8.60
N PRO A 87 -14.50 5.33 -8.10
CA PRO A 87 -14.82 5.63 -6.71
C PRO A 87 -15.39 4.43 -5.92
N ASN A 88 -15.62 3.30 -6.60
CA ASN A 88 -16.25 2.10 -6.05
C ASN A 88 -15.17 1.09 -5.60
N PRO A 89 -14.96 0.91 -4.28
CA PRO A 89 -13.80 0.18 -3.77
C PRO A 89 -13.72 -1.28 -4.24
N VAL A 90 -12.49 -1.76 -4.46
CA VAL A 90 -12.20 -3.17 -4.78
C VAL A 90 -11.73 -3.92 -3.54
N GLU A 91 -11.99 -5.23 -3.46
CA GLU A 91 -11.45 -6.04 -2.37
C GLU A 91 -9.95 -6.24 -2.51
N TYR A 92 -9.21 -6.00 -1.44
CA TYR A 92 -7.75 -6.14 -1.44
C TYR A 92 -7.20 -6.41 -0.05
N CYS A 93 -6.17 -7.26 0.05
CA CYS A 93 -5.51 -7.63 1.31
C CYS A 93 -5.03 -6.40 2.06
N ASP A 94 -5.27 -6.30 3.37
CA ASP A 94 -4.95 -5.11 4.17
C ASP A 94 -3.43 -4.88 4.36
N TYR A 95 -3.05 -3.89 5.17
CA TYR A 95 -1.66 -3.61 5.54
C TYR A 95 -0.95 -4.83 6.14
N GLY A 96 0.35 -4.97 5.80
CA GLY A 96 1.15 -6.14 6.18
C GLY A 96 0.81 -7.42 5.41
N LEU A 97 -0.20 -7.41 4.55
CA LEU A 97 -0.64 -8.56 3.74
C LEU A 97 -0.44 -8.32 2.25
N THR A 98 -0.38 -9.42 1.50
CA THR A 98 -0.38 -9.42 0.03
C THR A 98 -1.14 -10.63 -0.50
N CYS A 99 -1.64 -10.52 -1.73
CA CYS A 99 -2.32 -11.63 -2.37
C CYS A 99 -1.32 -12.61 -2.99
N ASP A 100 -1.32 -13.87 -2.56
CA ASP A 100 -0.51 -14.92 -3.19
C ASP A 100 -1.02 -15.16 -4.63
N CYS A 101 -0.17 -14.96 -5.64
CA CYS A 101 -0.59 -15.05 -7.05
C CYS A 101 -1.14 -16.42 -7.45
N LYS A 102 -0.74 -17.50 -6.75
CA LYS A 102 -1.16 -18.88 -7.06
C LYS A 102 -2.33 -19.32 -6.19
N LYS A 103 -2.21 -19.13 -4.88
CA LYS A 103 -3.21 -19.57 -3.89
C LYS A 103 -4.41 -18.64 -3.82
N LYS A 104 -4.28 -17.40 -4.30
CA LYS A 104 -5.34 -16.37 -4.31
C LYS A 104 -5.93 -16.13 -2.91
N ILE A 105 -5.05 -16.12 -1.91
CA ILE A 105 -5.39 -15.79 -0.53
C ILE A 105 -4.43 -14.73 0.00
N CYS A 106 -4.89 -13.93 0.94
CA CYS A 106 -4.07 -12.94 1.62
C CYS A 106 -3.07 -13.65 2.55
N VAL A 107 -1.78 -13.41 2.33
CA VAL A 107 -0.67 -13.97 3.10
C VAL A 107 0.20 -12.84 3.68
N PRO A 108 0.98 -13.11 4.74
CA PRO A 108 1.90 -12.13 5.30
C PRO A 108 2.88 -11.66 4.24
N CYS A 109 2.97 -10.36 4.05
CA CYS A 109 3.86 -9.79 3.08
C CYS A 109 5.22 -9.45 3.70
N LYS A 110 6.19 -10.35 3.50
CA LYS A 110 7.55 -10.21 4.05
C LYS A 110 8.31 -8.98 3.55
N SER A 111 7.91 -8.42 2.41
CA SER A 111 8.50 -7.23 1.78
C SER A 111 7.56 -6.02 1.75
N CYS A 112 6.32 -6.14 2.25
CA CYS A 112 5.39 -5.01 2.39
C CYS A 112 5.41 -4.45 3.80
N ILE A 113 6.36 -4.87 4.64
CA ILE A 113 6.47 -4.39 6.01
C ILE A 113 6.52 -2.86 5.90
N PRO A 114 5.49 -2.13 6.38
CA PRO A 114 5.74 -0.75 6.75
C PRO A 114 6.72 -0.87 7.90
N ASP A 115 7.96 -0.40 7.72
CA ASP A 115 8.93 -0.43 8.81
C ASP A 115 8.25 0.18 10.05
N PRO A 116 8.21 -0.56 11.18
CA PRO A 116 7.51 -0.10 12.36
C PRO A 116 8.13 1.22 12.83
N ILE A 117 7.22 2.14 13.17
CA ILE A 117 7.50 3.46 13.76
C ILE A 117 8.32 3.30 15.04
#